data_AF-A0A7C3A760-F1
#
_entry.id   AF-A0A7C3A760-F1
#
_cell.length_a   1.000
_cell.length_b   1.000
_cell.length_c   1.000
_cell.angle_alpha   90.00
_cell.angle_beta   90.00
_cell.angle_gamma   90.00
#
_symmetry.space_group_name_H-M   'P 1'
#
loop_
_entity.id
_entity.type
_entity.pdbx_description
1 polymer ?
#
loop_
_entity_poly.entity_id
_entity_poly.type
_entity_poly.pdbx_seq_one_letter_code
_entity_poly.pdbx_strand_id
1 'polypeptide(L)'
;MEKVKIEDLKPGDLIYIAWSDAWEADKIPLSNKDYDAVWHEWGVFLFIRGRRKRHLIMAYNKKPGDITQWDFTAIPTDLILEVQRIQPHFLQKILPGLIEKLLSKANSTVPKRLSQNKNRVLRWSVESLIKLDSKSPN
;
A
#
# COMPACT_ATOMS: atom_id res chain seq x y z
N MET A 1 14.37 0.31 18.49
CA MET A 1 13.37 0.95 17.62
C MET A 1 13.47 2.44 17.84
N GLU A 2 13.46 3.24 16.78
CA GLU A 2 13.53 4.70 16.86
C GLU A 2 12.44 5.32 15.98
N LYS A 3 11.82 6.42 16.44
CA LYS A 3 10.89 7.18 15.61
C LYS A 3 11.67 7.98 14.57
N VAL A 4 11.29 7.87 13.30
CA VAL A 4 12.02 8.49 12.18
C VAL A 4 11.06 9.23 11.26
N LYS A 5 11.58 10.17 10.46
CA LYS A 5 10.82 10.72 9.35
C LYS A 5 10.89 9.76 8.17
N ILE A 6 9.88 9.84 7.30
CA ILE A 6 9.83 9.02 6.08
C ILE A 6 11.05 9.28 5.19
N GLU A 7 11.53 10.52 5.15
CA GLU A 7 12.68 10.95 4.35
C GLU A 7 14.01 10.31 4.82
N ASP A 8 14.07 9.87 6.07
CA ASP A 8 15.27 9.25 6.64
C ASP A 8 15.39 7.77 6.26
N LEU A 9 14.29 7.13 5.85
CA LEU A 9 14.24 5.71 5.52
C LEU A 9 15.10 5.37 4.30
N LYS A 10 15.79 4.23 4.39
CA LYS A 10 16.55 3.68 3.28
C LYS A 10 15.94 2.37 2.80
N PRO A 11 15.93 2.10 1.49
CA PRO A 11 15.46 0.82 0.97
C PRO A 11 16.13 -0.34 1.71
N GLY A 12 15.33 -1.28 2.22
CA GLY A 12 15.83 -2.42 2.99
C GLY A 12 15.76 -2.25 4.51
N ASP A 13 15.42 -1.05 5.02
CA ASP A 13 15.14 -0.84 6.44
C ASP A 13 13.89 -1.62 6.87
N LEU A 14 13.99 -2.35 7.98
CA LEU A 14 12.82 -2.93 8.65
C LEU A 14 12.13 -1.83 9.46
N ILE A 15 10.85 -1.62 9.19
CA ILE A 15 10.04 -0.56 9.77
C ILE A 15 8.76 -1.11 10.38
N TYR A 16 8.30 -0.40 11.40
CA TYR A 16 6.94 -0.44 11.90
C TYR A 16 6.24 0.84 11.44
N ILE A 17 4.98 0.72 11.04
CA ILE A 17 4.15 1.84 10.58
C ILE A 17 2.77 1.77 11.24
N ALA A 18 2.32 2.92 11.75
CA ALA A 18 0.94 3.13 12.15
C ALA A 18 0.29 4.11 11.18
N TRP A 19 -0.86 3.75 10.63
CA TRP A 19 -1.56 4.57 9.65
C TRP A 19 -3.08 4.47 9.81
N SER A 20 -3.78 5.55 9.49
CA SER A 20 -5.24 5.62 9.57
C SER A 20 -5.86 5.19 8.24
N ASP A 21 -6.66 4.13 8.21
CA ASP A 21 -7.41 3.76 7.01
C ASP A 21 -8.85 4.28 7.07
N ALA A 22 -9.39 4.60 5.91
CA ALA A 22 -10.73 5.14 5.70
C ALA A 22 -11.80 4.04 5.59
N TRP A 23 -11.42 2.77 5.69
CA TRP A 23 -12.30 1.68 5.29
C TRP A 23 -13.17 1.19 6.46
N GLU A 24 -14.36 1.77 6.59
CA GLU A 24 -15.54 1.05 7.07
C GLU A 24 -16.26 0.45 5.87
N ALA A 25 -16.64 -0.83 5.95
CA ALA A 25 -17.28 -1.58 4.86
C ALA A 25 -18.59 -0.92 4.34
N ASP A 26 -19.20 -0.02 5.12
CA ASP A 26 -20.53 0.52 4.88
C ASP A 26 -20.56 2.01 4.49
N LYS A 27 -19.43 2.75 4.56
CA LYS A 27 -19.40 4.19 4.23
C LYS A 27 -18.08 4.64 3.62
N ILE A 28 -18.17 5.43 2.54
CA ILE A 28 -17.04 6.16 1.99
C ILE A 28 -16.89 7.44 2.84
N PRO A 29 -15.76 7.63 3.56
CA PRO A 29 -15.57 8.83 4.36
C PRO A 29 -15.51 10.08 3.49
N LEU A 30 -16.26 11.11 3.91
CA LEU A 30 -16.42 12.37 3.16
C LEU A 30 -15.55 13.49 3.75
N SER A 31 -14.94 13.27 4.92
CA SER A 31 -14.05 14.21 5.60
C SER A 31 -12.79 13.54 6.17
N ASN A 32 -11.68 14.29 6.28
CA ASN A 32 -10.44 13.81 6.92
C ASN A 32 -10.60 13.45 8.40
N LYS A 33 -11.72 13.81 9.05
CA LYS A 33 -12.02 13.44 10.44
C LYS A 33 -12.70 12.08 10.57
N ASP A 34 -13.08 11.46 9.47
CA ASP A 34 -13.86 10.21 9.43
C ASP A 34 -12.95 8.96 9.28
N TYR A 35 -11.63 9.13 9.45
CA TYR A 35 -10.65 8.04 9.44
C TYR A 35 -10.54 7.45 10.86
N ASP A 36 -11.32 6.41 11.16
CA ASP A 36 -11.48 5.90 12.53
C ASP A 36 -10.60 4.68 12.89
N ALA A 37 -10.09 3.93 11.90
CA ALA A 37 -9.30 2.72 12.15
C ALA A 37 -7.79 2.97 12.03
N VAL A 38 -7.05 2.69 13.11
CA VAL A 38 -5.57 2.69 13.12
C VAL A 38 -5.04 1.29 12.84
N TRP A 39 -4.31 1.17 11.73
CA TRP A 39 -3.64 -0.06 11.33
C TRP A 39 -2.18 -0.04 11.76
N HIS A 40 -1.70 -1.19 12.22
CA HIS A 40 -0.34 -1.41 12.67
C HIS A 40 0.32 -2.46 11.78
N GLU A 41 1.32 -2.07 11.01
CA GLU A 41 2.00 -2.96 10.08
C GLU A 41 3.51 -2.94 10.27
N TRP A 42 4.14 -4.04 9.88
CA TRP A 42 5.57 -4.27 9.97
C TRP A 42 6.04 -4.76 8.61
N GLY A 43 7.14 -4.19 8.12
CA GLY A 43 7.63 -4.54 6.79
C GLY A 43 8.93 -3.86 6.45
N VAL A 44 9.43 -4.14 5.26
CA VAL A 44 10.65 -3.55 4.75
C VAL A 44 10.31 -2.38 3.85
N PHE A 45 10.82 -1.20 4.18
CA PHE A 45 10.71 -0.03 3.33
C PHE A 45 11.41 -0.24 1.99
N LEU A 46 10.75 0.12 0.90
CA LEU A 46 11.32 0.04 -0.45
C LEU A 46 11.57 1.42 -1.04
N PHE A 47 10.54 2.25 -1.19
CA PHE A 47 10.64 3.59 -1.76
C PHE A 47 9.35 4.39 -1.54
N ILE A 48 9.41 5.69 -1.84
CA ILE A 48 8.22 6.55 -1.98
C ILE A 48 7.86 6.70 -3.47
N ARG A 49 6.58 6.63 -3.78
CA ARG A 49 6.06 6.78 -5.16
C ARG A 49 4.92 7.80 -5.23
N GLY A 50 4.82 8.52 -6.34
CA GLY A 50 3.72 9.43 -6.65
C GLY A 50 4.13 10.91 -6.62
N ARG A 51 3.51 11.72 -7.49
CA ARG A 51 3.75 13.17 -7.57
C ARG A 51 2.67 14.01 -6.87
N ARG A 52 1.39 13.71 -7.13
CA ARG A 52 0.25 14.42 -6.52
C ARG A 52 -0.03 13.95 -5.10
N LYS A 53 -0.10 12.62 -4.91
CA LYS A 53 -0.24 11.97 -3.60
C LYS A 53 0.91 10.97 -3.46
N ARG A 54 1.77 11.18 -2.47
CA ARG A 54 2.93 10.33 -2.20
C ARG A 54 2.46 9.08 -1.44
N HIS A 55 3.00 7.93 -1.80
CA HIS A 55 2.71 6.65 -1.15
C HIS A 55 4.03 6.02 -0.70
N LEU A 56 4.05 5.53 0.53
CA LEU A 56 5.09 4.68 1.04
C LEU A 56 4.87 3.26 0.55
N ILE A 57 5.88 2.72 -0.15
CA ILE A 57 5.86 1.35 -0.64
C ILE A 57 6.73 0.52 0.28
N MET A 58 6.14 -0.52 0.87
CA MET A 58 6.88 -1.50 1.67
C MET A 58 6.50 -2.93 1.27
N ALA A 59 7.44 -3.85 1.48
CA ALA A 59 7.22 -5.28 1.33
C ALA A 59 7.01 -5.92 2.70
N TYR A 60 6.09 -6.87 2.80
CA TYR A 60 5.86 -7.65 4.01
C TYR A 60 5.79 -9.13 3.67
N ASN A 61 6.19 -9.97 4.62
CA ASN A 61 6.15 -11.41 4.45
C ASN A 61 4.80 -11.94 4.92
N LYS A 62 4.05 -12.55 4.01
CA LYS A 62 2.69 -13.03 4.29
C LYS A 62 2.67 -14.36 5.03
N LYS A 63 3.69 -15.20 4.84
CA LYS A 63 3.74 -16.56 5.39
C LYS A 63 4.97 -16.71 6.27
N PRO A 64 4.79 -16.83 7.60
CA PRO A 64 5.89 -17.10 8.52
C PRO A 64 6.72 -18.30 8.06
N GLY A 65 8.04 -18.12 7.95
CA GLY A 65 8.98 -19.18 7.55
C GLY A 65 9.30 -19.26 6.05
N ASP A 66 8.51 -18.65 5.16
CA ASP A 66 8.84 -18.59 3.73
C ASP A 66 9.43 -17.22 3.37
N ILE A 67 10.75 -17.12 3.38
CA ILE A 67 11.50 -15.90 3.04
C ILE A 67 11.40 -15.50 1.56
N THR A 68 10.75 -16.30 0.72
CA THR A 68 10.66 -16.05 -0.73
C THR A 68 9.35 -15.37 -1.13
N GLN A 69 8.33 -15.40 -0.27
CA GLN A 69 7.00 -14.87 -0.58
C GLN A 69 6.76 -13.51 0.07
N TRP A 70 6.84 -12.48 -0.76
CA TRP A 70 6.61 -11.09 -0.35
C TRP A 70 5.46 -10.48 -1.14
N ASP A 71 4.56 -9.84 -0.38
CA ASP A 71 3.53 -8.94 -0.87
C ASP A 71 3.97 -7.49 -0.65
N PHE A 72 3.26 -6.56 -1.29
CA PHE A 72 3.55 -5.13 -1.22
C PHE A 72 2.31 -4.37 -0.79
N THR A 73 2.51 -3.37 0.06
CA THR A 73 1.48 -2.38 0.38
C THR A 73 1.94 -1.00 -0.06
N ALA A 74 0.96 -0.14 -0.38
CA ALA A 74 1.17 1.23 -0.82
C ALA A 74 0.32 2.16 0.06
N ILE A 75 0.95 2.75 1.07
CA ILE A 75 0.25 3.54 2.09
C ILE A 75 0.37 5.02 1.73
N PRO A 76 -0.73 5.77 1.57
CA PRO A 76 -0.65 7.21 1.34
C PRO A 76 0.05 7.92 2.51
N THR A 77 1.04 8.77 2.23
CA THR A 77 1.88 9.35 3.29
C THR A 77 1.13 10.32 4.20
N ASP A 78 0.01 10.87 3.74
CA ASP A 78 -0.90 11.72 4.49
C ASP A 78 -1.73 10.96 5.53
N LEU A 79 -1.82 9.63 5.41
CA LEU A 79 -2.51 8.77 6.36
C LEU A 79 -1.56 8.14 7.39
N ILE A 80 -0.26 8.37 7.26
CA ILE A 80 0.74 7.81 8.17
C ILE A 80 0.77 8.65 9.45
N LEU A 81 0.49 7.99 10.58
CA LEU A 81 0.50 8.59 11.91
C LEU A 81 1.90 8.52 12.52
N GLU A 82 2.58 7.40 12.31
CA GLU A 82 3.91 7.15 12.87
C GLU A 82 4.70 6.16 12.01
N VAL A 83 6.02 6.40 11.93
CA VAL A 83 6.98 5.40 11.46
C VAL A 83 8.08 5.22 12.49
N GLN A 84 8.37 3.96 12.82
CA GLN A 84 9.53 3.59 13.60
C GLN A 84 10.47 2.69 12.81
N ARG A 85 11.75 3.04 12.77
CA ARG A 85 12.78 2.16 12.25
C ARG A 85 13.12 1.13 13.31
N ILE A 86 12.96 -0.14 12.97
CA ILE A 86 13.33 -1.27 13.83
C ILE A 86 14.79 -1.61 13.61
N GLN A 87 15.17 -1.80 12.35
CA GLN A 87 16.54 -2.17 11.99
C GLN A 87 16.95 -1.55 10.65
N PRO A 88 18.03 -0.74 10.64
CA PRO A 88 18.58 -0.22 9.39
C PRO A 88 19.25 -1.33 8.57
N HIS A 89 19.05 -1.28 7.25
CA HIS A 89 19.61 -2.21 6.29
C HIS A 89 19.32 -3.69 6.62
N PHE A 90 18.09 -3.98 7.05
CA PHE A 90 17.69 -5.31 7.49
C PHE A 90 17.85 -6.36 6.37
N LEU A 91 17.32 -6.09 5.18
CA LEU A 91 17.42 -7.05 4.08
C LEU A 91 18.86 -7.26 3.62
N GLN A 92 19.67 -6.22 3.58
CA GLN A 92 21.08 -6.35 3.21
C GLN A 92 21.85 -7.25 4.18
N LYS A 93 21.46 -7.25 5.46
CA LYS A 93 22.08 -8.08 6.51
C LYS A 93 21.57 -9.53 6.49
N ILE A 94 20.27 -9.73 6.33
CA ILE A 94 19.65 -11.06 6.53
C ILE A 94 19.47 -11.81 5.21
N LEU A 95 19.15 -11.11 4.11
CA LEU A 95 18.81 -11.68 2.81
C LEU A 95 19.48 -10.87 1.68
N PRO A 96 20.82 -10.90 1.56
CA PRO A 96 21.54 -10.14 0.55
C PRO A 96 21.05 -10.50 -0.87
N GLY A 97 20.89 -9.49 -1.73
CA GLY A 97 20.41 -9.66 -3.11
C GLY A 97 18.88 -9.77 -3.26
N LEU A 98 18.12 -9.79 -2.16
CA LEU A 98 16.66 -9.82 -2.22
C LEU A 98 16.08 -8.42 -2.50
N ILE A 99 16.73 -7.36 -2.04
CA ILE A 99 16.22 -6.00 -2.17
C ILE A 99 16.04 -5.60 -3.64
N GLU A 100 16.99 -5.94 -4.51
CA GLU A 100 16.92 -5.67 -5.95
C GLU A 100 15.72 -6.38 -6.59
N LYS A 101 15.46 -7.63 -6.19
CA LYS A 101 14.31 -8.41 -6.64
C LYS A 101 12.99 -7.77 -6.18
N LEU A 102 12.91 -7.34 -4.92
CA LEU A 102 11.72 -6.68 -4.38
C LEU A 102 11.47 -5.32 -5.04
N LEU A 103 12.51 -4.51 -5.24
CA LEU A 103 12.42 -3.22 -5.94
C LEU A 103 11.93 -3.41 -7.38
N SER A 104 12.44 -4.42 -8.08
CA SER A 104 11.99 -4.76 -9.44
C SER A 104 10.52 -5.20 -9.46
N LYS A 105 10.15 -6.13 -8.57
CA LYS A 105 8.78 -6.66 -8.48
C LYS A 105 7.78 -5.56 -8.07
N ALA A 106 8.07 -4.78 -7.03
CA ALA A 106 7.25 -3.65 -6.58
C ALA A 106 7.00 -2.64 -7.71
N ASN A 107 8.02 -2.34 -8.51
CA ASN A 107 7.87 -1.44 -9.67
C ASN A 107 6.94 -2.01 -10.75
N SER A 108 6.81 -3.32 -10.87
CA SER A 108 5.89 -3.97 -11.81
C SER A 108 4.46 -4.09 -11.26
N THR A 109 4.31 -4.34 -9.95
CA THR A 109 3.03 -4.65 -9.31
C THR A 109 2.28 -3.41 -8.85
N VAL A 110 2.98 -2.40 -8.31
CA VAL A 110 2.34 -1.18 -7.83
C VAL A 110 1.86 -0.36 -9.05
N PRO A 111 0.56 -0.03 -9.14
CA PRO A 111 0.00 0.64 -10.30
C PRO A 111 0.84 1.83 -10.76
N LYS A 112 1.27 1.77 -12.02
CA LYS A 112 1.93 2.91 -12.67
C LYS A 112 0.85 3.92 -13.04
N ARG A 113 1.26 5.18 -13.20
CA ARG A 113 0.48 6.31 -13.74
C ARG A 113 -0.70 5.80 -14.60
N LEU A 114 -1.93 6.24 -14.31
CA LEU A 114 -3.02 6.15 -15.28
C LEU A 114 -2.50 6.79 -16.58
N SER A 115 -2.17 5.96 -17.56
CA SER A 115 -1.66 6.44 -18.83
C SER A 115 -2.65 7.47 -19.37
N GLN A 116 -2.16 8.53 -19.99
CA GLN A 116 -3.05 9.52 -20.62
C GLN A 116 -3.86 8.94 -21.80
N ASN A 117 -3.80 7.62 -22.06
CA ASN A 117 -4.78 6.96 -22.89
C ASN A 117 -6.13 6.98 -22.18
N LYS A 118 -6.92 8.01 -22.53
CA LYS A 118 -8.38 7.95 -22.61
C LYS A 118 -8.74 6.69 -23.39
N ASN A 119 -8.99 5.58 -22.72
CA ASN A 119 -9.94 4.60 -23.21
C ASN A 119 -10.44 3.71 -22.08
N ARG A 120 -11.72 3.92 -21.78
CA ARG A 120 -12.67 3.00 -21.13
C ARG A 120 -12.18 2.35 -19.84
N VAL A 121 -12.20 3.11 -18.75
CA VAL A 121 -12.64 2.48 -17.49
C VAL A 121 -14.15 2.35 -17.63
N LEU A 122 -14.63 1.12 -17.83
CA LEU A 122 -16.05 0.77 -17.75
C LEU A 122 -16.53 1.14 -16.36
N ARG A 123 -17.10 2.34 -16.25
CA ARG A 123 -17.84 2.77 -15.07
C ARG A 123 -19.18 2.04 -15.16
N TRP A 124 -19.34 1.00 -14.35
CA TRP A 124 -20.65 0.41 -14.14
C TRP A 124 -21.52 1.52 -13.52
N SER A 125 -22.47 2.07 -14.28
CA SER A 125 -23.45 2.99 -13.71
C SER A 125 -24.43 2.17 -12.88
N VAL A 126 -24.92 2.72 -11.77
CA VAL A 126 -25.94 2.07 -10.93
C VAL A 126 -27.19 1.70 -11.75
N GLU A 127 -27.49 2.45 -12.81
CA GLU A 127 -28.55 2.16 -13.79
C GLU A 127 -28.37 0.82 -14.53
N SER A 128 -27.13 0.34 -14.68
CA SER A 128 -26.84 -0.96 -15.29
C SER A 128 -27.13 -2.15 -14.36
N LEU A 129 -27.09 -1.93 -13.04
CA LEU A 129 -27.47 -2.93 -12.02
C LEU A 129 -29.00 -3.10 -11.93
N ILE A 130 -29.76 -2.01 -12.01
CA ILE A 130 -31.24 -2.04 -11.92
C ILE A 130 -31.88 -2.78 -13.12
N LYS A 131 -31.19 -2.78 -14.29
CA LYS A 131 -31.66 -3.50 -15.48
C LYS A 131 -31.45 -5.01 -15.43
N LEU A 132 -30.61 -5.53 -14.52
CA LEU A 132 -30.40 -6.96 -14.34
C LEU A 132 -31.50 -7.58 -13.48
N ASP A 133 -31.93 -6.90 -12.42
CA ASP A 133 -32.99 -7.40 -11.52
C ASP A 133 -34.40 -7.36 -12.13
N SER A 134 -34.60 -6.58 -13.19
CA SER A 134 -35.87 -6.55 -13.94
C SER A 134 -36.00 -7.63 -15.02
N LYS A 135 -34.99 -8.51 -15.15
CA LYS A 135 -34.99 -9.66 -16.07
C LYS A 135 -34.70 -10.98 -15.37
N SER A 136 -35.51 -11.31 -14.37
CA SER A 136 -35.75 -12.70 -13.98
C SER A 136 -37.21 -13.01 -14.29
N PRO A 137 -37.53 -13.85 -15.30
CA PRO A 137 -38.89 -14.32 -15.49
C PRO A 137 -39.23 -15.34 -14.40
N ASN A 138 -40.51 -15.35 -14.01
CA ASN A 138 -41.13 -16.42 -13.20
C ASN A 138 -40.84 -17.82 -13.76
#